data_AF-A0A1I6WWI8-F1
#
_entry.id   AF-A0A1I6WWI8-F1
#
_cell.length_a   1.000
_cell.length_b   1.000
_cell.length_c   1.000
_cell.angle_alpha   90.00
_cell.angle_beta   90.00
_cell.angle_gamma   90.00
#
_symmetry.space_group_name_H-M   'P 1'
#
loop_
_entity.id
_entity.type
_entity.pdbx_description
1 polymer ?
#
loop_
_entity_poly.entity_id
_entity_poly.type
_entity_poly.pdbx_seq_one_letter_code
_entity_poly.pdbx_strand_id
1 'polypeptide(L)'
;MHPCCVRDLTRELQAKLSRSRDQPLVFLAYPGKVEPTNNSSERLVRPAVVQRKATNGYRDMWPAEGEAAIRTVVDIARLSGANPFGFILKTVGA
;
A
#
# COMPACT_ATOMS: atom_id res chain seq x y z
N MET A 1 17.26 9.17 -26.31
CA MET A 1 16.33 9.99 -25.50
C MET A 1 16.69 11.45 -25.70
N HIS A 2 15.70 12.30 -25.99
CA HIS A 2 15.90 13.73 -26.28
C HIS A 2 16.10 14.51 -24.96
N PRO A 3 17.02 15.50 -24.89
CA PRO A 3 17.36 16.21 -23.65
C PRO A 3 16.16 16.90 -22.95
N CYS A 4 15.11 17.24 -23.69
CA CYS A 4 13.86 17.76 -23.12
C CYS A 4 13.15 16.74 -22.20
N CYS A 5 13.14 15.46 -22.57
CA CYS A 5 12.46 14.40 -21.81
C CYS A 5 13.05 14.19 -20.40
N VAL A 6 14.38 14.31 -20.25
CA VAL A 6 15.05 14.21 -18.95
C VAL A 6 14.72 15.41 -18.06
N ARG A 7 14.66 16.62 -18.65
CA ARG A 7 14.28 17.85 -17.95
C ARG A 7 12.84 17.80 -17.46
N ASP A 8 11.94 17.27 -18.27
CA ASP A 8 10.52 17.16 -17.94
C ASP A 8 10.30 16.14 -16.81
N LEU A 9 10.95 14.97 -16.88
CA LEU A 9 10.96 13.98 -15.79
C LEU A 9 11.48 14.58 -14.48
N THR A 10 12.56 15.36 -14.54
CA THR A 10 13.14 16.01 -13.36
C THR A 10 12.15 16.98 -12.74
N ARG A 11 11.46 17.77 -13.56
CA ARG A 11 10.44 18.73 -13.10
C ARG A 11 9.23 18.02 -12.47
N GLU A 12 8.80 16.89 -13.03
CA GLU A 12 7.71 16.09 -12.44
C GLU A 12 8.10 15.49 -11.09
N LEU A 13 9.33 14.97 -10.96
CA LEU A 13 9.83 14.44 -9.70
C LEU A 13 9.93 15.52 -8.63
N GLN A 14 10.47 16.69 -8.98
CA GLN A 14 10.49 17.84 -8.09
C GLN A 14 9.08 18.22 -7.63
N ALA A 15 8.12 18.32 -8.56
CA ALA A 15 6.73 18.63 -8.24
C ALA A 15 6.06 17.58 -7.34
N LYS A 16 6.42 16.30 -7.46
CA LYS A 16 5.97 15.24 -6.55
C LYS A 16 6.55 15.44 -5.14
N LEU A 17 7.87 15.60 -5.04
CA LEU A 17 8.55 15.83 -3.76
C LEU A 17 8.05 17.09 -3.04
N SER A 18 7.83 18.18 -3.77
CA SER A 18 7.28 19.41 -3.21
C SER A 18 5.86 19.22 -2.67
N ARG A 19 5.00 18.48 -3.39
CA ARG A 19 3.63 18.18 -2.93
C ARG A 19 3.60 17.29 -1.69
N SER A 20 4.58 16.39 -1.54
CA SER A 20 4.67 15.48 -0.41
C SER A 20 5.67 15.94 0.65
N ARG A 21 6.09 17.22 0.69
CA ARG A 21 7.25 17.70 1.48
C ARG A 21 7.28 17.23 2.94
N ASP A 22 6.14 17.07 3.57
CA ASP A 22 6.05 16.76 5.01
C ASP A 22 5.98 15.24 5.31
N GLN A 23 6.02 14.38 4.28
CA GLN A 23 5.85 12.92 4.40
C GLN A 23 7.17 12.10 4.40
N PRO A 24 8.24 12.46 3.66
CA PRO A 24 9.43 11.60 3.51
C PRO A 24 10.19 11.32 4.79
N LEU A 25 10.14 12.23 5.76
CA LEU A 25 10.97 12.19 6.96
C LEU A 25 10.17 11.94 8.25
N VAL A 26 8.96 11.38 8.14
CA VAL A 26 8.09 11.10 9.30
C VAL A 26 8.77 10.19 10.32
N PHE A 27 9.68 9.30 9.91
CA PHE A 27 10.45 8.45 10.83
C PHE A 27 11.32 9.26 11.83
N LEU A 28 11.73 10.49 11.49
CA LEU A 28 12.46 11.37 12.40
C LEU A 28 11.57 11.86 13.56
N ALA A 29 10.26 11.99 13.33
CA ALA A 29 9.30 12.38 14.36
C ALA A 29 8.89 11.20 15.27
N TYR A 30 9.12 9.96 14.84
CA TYR A 30 8.71 8.74 15.55
C TYR A 30 9.86 7.71 15.65
N PRO A 31 10.98 8.06 16.31
CA PRO A 31 12.14 7.18 16.41
C PRO A 31 11.79 5.85 17.10
N GLY A 32 12.24 4.74 16.52
CA GLY A 32 11.97 3.38 17.02
C GLY A 32 10.54 2.87 16.83
N LYS A 33 9.61 3.71 16.37
CA LYS A 33 8.23 3.31 16.02
C LYS A 33 8.05 3.14 14.51
N VAL A 34 8.75 3.95 13.73
CA VAL A 34 8.77 3.87 12.26
C VAL A 34 10.21 3.68 11.81
N GLU A 35 10.46 2.60 11.08
CA GLU A 35 11.78 2.31 10.51
C GLU A 35 12.14 3.34 9.42
N PRO A 36 13.42 3.71 9.25
CA PRO A 36 13.89 4.57 8.16
C PRO A 36 13.91 3.83 6.79
N THR A 37 13.08 2.80 6.63
CA THR A 37 12.97 1.99 5.42
C THR A 37 11.51 1.72 5.10
N ASN A 38 11.19 1.54 3.82
CA ASN A 38 9.83 1.23 3.36
C ASN A 38 9.52 -0.28 3.30
N ASN A 39 10.43 -1.15 3.78
CA ASN A 39 10.35 -2.60 3.59
C ASN A 39 9.05 -3.21 4.15
N SER A 40 8.58 -2.73 5.30
CA SER A 40 7.31 -3.17 5.88
C SER A 40 6.13 -2.84 4.95
N SER A 41 6.05 -1.60 4.48
CA SER A 41 5.01 -1.14 3.56
C SER A 41 5.06 -1.88 2.22
N GLU A 42 6.24 -2.08 1.64
CA GLU A 42 6.40 -2.86 0.42
C GLU A 42 5.93 -4.30 0.62
N ARG A 43 6.30 -4.93 1.75
CA ARG A 43 5.90 -6.29 2.07
C ARG A 43 4.38 -6.43 2.19
N LEU A 44 3.70 -5.43 2.77
CA LEU A 44 2.24 -5.39 2.88
C LEU A 44 1.55 -5.27 1.50
N VAL A 45 2.16 -4.57 0.54
CA VAL A 45 1.58 -4.38 -0.81
C VAL A 45 1.83 -5.57 -1.75
N ARG A 46 2.89 -6.37 -1.52
CA ARG A 46 3.25 -7.51 -2.39
C ARG A 46 2.10 -8.47 -2.71
N PRO A 47 1.25 -8.90 -1.75
CA PRO A 47 0.13 -9.79 -2.04
C PRO A 47 -0.82 -9.22 -3.11
N ALA A 48 -1.12 -7.91 -3.05
CA ALA A 48 -1.98 -7.25 -4.03
C ALA A 48 -1.33 -7.20 -5.42
N VAL A 49 -0.02 -6.92 -5.50
CA VAL A 49 0.70 -6.88 -6.78
C VAL A 49 0.78 -8.28 -7.41
N VAL A 50 1.03 -9.31 -6.61
CA VAL A 50 1.03 -10.72 -7.06
C VAL A 50 -0.35 -11.13 -7.55
N GLN A 51 -1.40 -10.82 -6.78
CA GLN A 51 -2.78 -11.09 -7.17
C GLN A 51 -3.13 -10.40 -8.49
N ARG A 52 -2.79 -9.11 -8.65
CA ARG A 52 -3.07 -8.35 -9.86
C ARG A 52 -2.35 -8.95 -11.07
N LYS A 53 -1.13 -9.44 -10.87
CA LYS A 53 -0.37 -10.11 -11.94
C LYS A 53 -1.00 -11.43 -12.34
N ALA A 54 -1.44 -12.24 -11.37
CA ALA A 54 -2.06 -13.54 -11.63
C ALA A 54 -3.44 -13.42 -12.29
N THR A 55 -4.20 -12.38 -11.93
CA THR A 55 -5.56 -12.15 -12.43
C THR A 55 -5.65 -11.21 -13.62
N ASN A 56 -4.53 -10.60 -14.03
CA ASN A 56 -4.48 -9.47 -14.96
C ASN A 56 -5.33 -8.26 -14.50
N GLY A 57 -5.58 -8.16 -13.19
CA GLY A 57 -6.40 -7.14 -12.58
C GLY A 57 -7.90 -7.32 -12.82
N TYR A 58 -8.69 -6.55 -12.06
CA TYR A 58 -10.15 -6.51 -12.19
C TYR A 58 -10.57 -5.56 -13.30
N ARG A 59 -11.63 -5.92 -14.04
CA ARG A 59 -12.26 -5.05 -15.05
C ARG A 59 -13.49 -4.30 -14.53
N ASP A 60 -13.94 -4.65 -13.33
CA ASP A 60 -15.06 -4.02 -12.64
C ASP A 60 -14.64 -3.62 -11.23
N MET A 61 -15.25 -2.56 -10.70
CA MET A 61 -14.97 -2.06 -9.35
C MET A 61 -15.48 -2.99 -8.26
N TRP A 62 -16.63 -3.63 -8.47
CA TRP A 62 -17.24 -4.55 -7.50
C TRP A 62 -16.28 -5.65 -7.00
N PRO A 63 -15.65 -6.46 -7.88
CA PRO A 63 -14.70 -7.48 -7.42
C PRO A 63 -13.38 -6.89 -6.87
N ALA A 64 -12.99 -5.68 -7.28
CA ALA A 64 -11.82 -4.99 -6.75
C ALA A 64 -12.05 -4.52 -5.30
N GLU A 65 -13.21 -3.94 -5.02
CA GLU A 65 -13.60 -3.49 -3.67
C GLU A 65 -13.79 -4.68 -2.73
N GLY A 66 -14.42 -5.75 -3.19
CA GLY A 66 -14.57 -6.97 -2.40
C GLY A 66 -13.22 -7.59 -2.01
N GLU A 67 -12.26 -7.63 -2.93
CA GLU A 67 -10.91 -8.12 -2.63
C GLU A 67 -10.17 -7.21 -1.63
N ALA A 68 -10.27 -5.89 -1.82
CA ALA A 68 -9.66 -4.92 -0.92
C ALA A 68 -10.23 -5.04 0.51
N ALA A 69 -11.55 -5.22 0.64
CA ALA A 69 -12.20 -5.42 1.93
C ALA A 69 -11.69 -6.67 2.64
N ILE A 70 -11.62 -7.81 1.94
CA ILE A 70 -11.09 -9.07 2.51
C ILE A 70 -9.63 -8.89 2.93
N ARG A 71 -8.80 -8.26 2.10
CA ARG A 71 -7.39 -7.96 2.38
C ARG A 71 -7.25 -7.15 3.67
N THR A 72 -8.02 -6.08 3.80
CA THR A 72 -8.02 -5.22 5.00
C THR A 72 -8.37 -6.00 6.26
N VAL A 73 -9.43 -6.83 6.23
CA VAL A 73 -9.85 -7.64 7.38
C VAL A 73 -8.77 -8.64 7.79
N VAL A 74 -8.16 -9.32 6.82
CA VAL A 74 -7.08 -10.29 7.06
C VAL A 74 -5.82 -9.61 7.62
N ASP A 75 -5.44 -8.46 7.07
CA ASP A 75 -4.23 -7.75 7.50
C ASP A 75 -4.42 -7.14 8.89
N ILE A 76 -5.59 -6.61 9.22
CA ILE A 76 -5.92 -6.18 10.58
C ILE A 76 -5.87 -7.36 11.56
N ALA A 77 -6.42 -8.52 11.20
CA ALA A 77 -6.38 -9.71 12.05
C ALA A 77 -4.94 -10.13 12.34
N ARG A 78 -4.08 -10.16 11.31
CA ARG A 78 -2.64 -10.47 11.45
C ARG A 78 -1.92 -9.46 12.34
N LEU A 79 -2.15 -8.16 12.13
CA LEU A 79 -1.56 -7.09 12.94
C LEU A 79 -2.01 -7.16 14.40
N SER A 80 -3.23 -7.64 14.65
CA SER A 80 -3.80 -7.80 15.99
C SER A 80 -3.44 -9.14 16.66
N GLY A 81 -2.68 -10.02 15.99
CA GLY A 81 -2.36 -11.37 16.46
C GLY A 81 -3.56 -12.34 16.48
N ALA A 82 -4.66 -12.01 15.81
CA ALA A 82 -5.87 -12.81 15.74
C ALA A 82 -5.85 -13.79 14.56
N ASN A 83 -6.59 -14.90 14.69
CA ASN A 83 -6.83 -15.81 13.56
C ASN A 83 -7.69 -15.11 12.49
N PRO A 84 -7.21 -14.96 11.23
CA PRO A 84 -7.96 -14.31 10.16
C PRO A 84 -9.35 -14.90 9.92
N PHE A 85 -9.52 -16.22 10.02
CA PHE A 85 -10.81 -16.86 9.78
C PHE A 85 -11.84 -16.48 10.84
N GLY A 86 -11.47 -16.55 12.12
CA GLY A 86 -12.34 -16.14 13.22
C GLY A 86 -12.68 -14.65 13.16
N PHE A 87 -11.73 -13.83 12.70
CA PHE A 87 -11.93 -12.40 12.52
C PHE A 87 -12.91 -12.10 11.38
N ILE A 88 -12.77 -12.76 10.22
CA ILE A 88 -13.73 -12.66 9.11
C ILE A 88 -15.13 -13.09 9.56
N LEU A 89 -15.27 -14.22 10.25
CA LEU A 89 -16.55 -14.68 10.78
C LEU A 89 -17.19 -13.62 11.69
N LYS A 90 -16.40 -12.99 12.57
CA LYS A 90 -16.87 -11.91 13.43
C LYS A 90 -17.31 -10.68 12.64
N THR A 91 -16.58 -10.30 11.58
CA THR A 91 -16.90 -9.12 10.77
C THR A 91 -18.16 -9.32 9.92
N VAL A 92 -18.40 -10.54 9.41
CA VAL A 92 -19.57 -10.85 8.58
C VAL A 92 -20.81 -11.17 9.41
N GLY A 93 -20.63 -11.71 10.62
CA GLY A 93 -21.71 -12.08 11.52
C GLY A 93 -22.18 -10.99 12.49
N ALA A 94 -21.60 -9.78 12.43
CA ALA A 94 -21.98 -8.61 13.22
C ALA A 94 -22.93 -7.70 12.42
#